data_AF-A0A1C5WLB0-F1
#
_entry.id   AF-A0A1C5WLB0-F1
#
_cell.length_a   1.000
_cell.length_b   1.000
_cell.length_c   1.000
_cell.angle_alpha   90.00
_cell.angle_beta   90.00
_cell.angle_gamma   90.00
#
_symmetry.space_group_name_H-M   'P 1'
#
loop_
_entity.id
_entity.type
_entity.pdbx_description
1 polymer ?
#
loop_
_entity_poly.entity_id
_entity_poly.type
_entity_poly.pdbx_seq_one_letter_code
_entity_poly.pdbx_strand_id
1 'polypeptide(L)'
;MLFNHDRDEVIGKITKAWIDNGRGMATIEFDSDEASEVIYQKVKGGTLKGVSVGYLVDDWEEVMPNKTSTDGRFMGPCSIAKKWAPYEISIVSVPADPTVGVGREMEEKSEPGTQDIPLDIYERQLQINKNRMEVKENDD
;
A
#
# COMPACT_ATOMS: atom_id res chain seq x y z
N MET A 1 -0.20 13.19 14.54
CA MET A 1 -0.65 12.42 13.37
C MET A 1 -1.66 13.31 12.67
N LEU A 2 -1.47 13.58 11.38
CA LEU A 2 -2.23 14.62 10.67
C LEU A 2 -3.17 14.03 9.61
N PHE A 3 -4.13 14.82 9.16
CA PHE A 3 -4.85 14.56 7.91
C PHE A 3 -4.24 15.38 6.77
N ASN A 4 -3.93 14.74 5.63
CA ASN A 4 -3.43 15.40 4.40
C ASN A 4 -2.25 16.39 4.58
N HIS A 5 -1.33 16.14 5.53
CA HIS A 5 -0.21 17.02 5.85
C HIS A 5 -0.60 18.40 6.41
N ASP A 6 -1.87 18.62 6.76
CA ASP A 6 -2.32 19.86 7.36
C ASP A 6 -1.96 19.88 8.85
N ARG A 7 -1.20 20.91 9.25
CA ARG A 7 -0.72 21.07 10.63
C ARG A 7 -1.82 21.52 11.58
N ASP A 8 -2.91 22.06 11.05
CA ASP A 8 -4.07 22.46 11.82
C ASP A 8 -5.08 21.30 11.97
N GLU A 9 -4.93 20.21 11.22
CA GLU A 9 -5.78 19.01 11.29
C GLU A 9 -5.04 17.83 11.97
N VAL A 10 -4.81 17.98 13.27
CA VAL A 10 -4.28 16.90 14.12
C VAL A 10 -5.41 15.93 14.45
N ILE A 11 -5.25 14.65 14.11
CA ILE A 11 -6.30 13.63 14.27
C ILE A 11 -5.89 12.44 15.14
N GLY A 12 -4.79 12.59 15.88
CA GLY A 12 -4.24 11.54 16.72
C GLY A 12 -2.75 11.65 17.00
N LYS A 13 -2.23 10.60 17.63
CA LYS A 13 -0.81 10.49 18.04
C LYS A 13 -0.19 9.19 17.56
N ILE A 14 1.14 9.22 17.44
CA ILE A 14 1.96 8.04 17.12
C ILE A 14 2.39 7.44 18.45
N THR A 15 2.06 6.17 18.69
CA THR A 15 2.39 5.47 19.94
C THR A 15 3.66 4.63 19.81
N LYS A 16 4.00 4.20 18.59
CA LYS A 16 5.23 3.47 18.28
C LYS A 16 5.62 3.68 16.81
N ALA A 17 6.91 3.78 16.54
CA ALA A 17 7.47 3.77 15.18
C ALA A 17 8.72 2.88 15.14
N TRP A 18 8.89 2.12 14.07
CA TRP A 18 10.04 1.22 13.88
C TRP A 18 10.29 0.96 12.40
N ILE A 19 11.42 0.34 12.10
CA ILE A 19 11.73 -0.19 10.77
C ILE A 19 11.57 -1.70 10.82
N ASP A 20 10.89 -2.25 9.82
CA ASP A 20 10.75 -3.70 9.63
C ASP A 20 10.91 -4.04 8.14
N ASN A 21 11.82 -4.96 7.82
CA ASN A 21 12.12 -5.40 6.45
C ASN A 21 12.33 -4.24 5.44
N GLY A 22 13.01 -3.17 5.85
CA GLY A 22 13.26 -2.00 5.01
C GLY A 22 12.05 -1.08 4.82
N ARG A 23 10.95 -1.30 5.55
CA ARG A 23 9.75 -0.47 5.56
C ARG A 23 9.61 0.27 6.89
N GLY A 24 9.17 1.52 6.83
CA GLY A 24 8.76 2.27 8.01
C GLY A 24 7.39 1.82 8.48
N MET A 25 7.28 1.44 9.74
CA MET A 25 6.05 0.98 10.38
C MET A 25 5.71 1.87 11.57
N ALA A 26 4.42 2.06 11.83
CA ALA A 26 3.97 2.83 12.98
C ALA A 26 2.65 2.29 13.53
N THR A 27 2.48 2.40 14.85
CA THR A 27 1.20 2.27 15.54
C THR A 27 0.72 3.66 15.91
N ILE A 28 -0.54 3.93 15.62
CA ILE A 28 -1.19 5.21 15.89
C ILE A 28 -2.45 5.01 16.73
N GLU A 29 -2.85 6.06 17.42
CA GLU A 29 -4.11 6.17 18.15
C GLU A 29 -4.82 7.42 17.64
N PHE A 30 -6.04 7.26 17.15
CA PHE A 30 -6.88 8.39 16.75
C PHE A 30 -7.40 9.12 17.98
N ASP A 31 -7.55 10.43 17.88
CA ASP A 31 -8.22 11.20 18.93
C ASP A 31 -9.74 10.92 18.91
N SER A 32 -10.43 11.25 20.01
CA SER A 32 -11.85 10.92 20.20
C SER A 32 -12.82 12.05 19.85
N ASP A 33 -12.35 13.12 19.22
CA ASP A 33 -13.18 14.21 18.73
C ASP A 33 -13.92 13.83 17.42
N GLU A 34 -14.93 14.61 17.07
CA GLU A 34 -15.79 14.32 15.92
C GLU A 34 -15.04 14.31 14.59
N ALA A 35 -14.04 15.19 14.41
CA ALA A 35 -13.28 15.26 13.16
C ALA A 35 -12.38 14.04 13.00
N SER A 36 -11.67 13.66 14.06
CA SER A 36 -10.85 12.45 14.10
C SER A 36 -11.67 11.17 13.88
N GLU A 37 -12.86 11.08 14.49
CA GLU A 37 -13.76 9.94 14.36
C GLU A 37 -14.24 9.74 12.91
N VAL A 38 -14.54 10.83 12.18
CA VAL A 38 -14.88 10.75 10.75
C VAL A 38 -13.76 10.11 9.93
N ILE A 39 -12.50 10.48 10.21
CA ILE A 39 -11.35 9.90 9.51
C ILE A 39 -11.12 8.46 9.95
N TYR A 40 -11.21 8.16 11.24
CA TYR A 40 -11.10 6.80 11.78
C TYR A 40 -12.09 5.85 11.11
N GLN A 41 -13.37 6.24 10.99
CA GLN A 41 -14.39 5.41 10.35
C GLN A 41 -14.09 5.16 8.86
N LYS A 42 -13.55 6.15 8.14
CA LYS A 42 -13.11 5.97 6.74
C LYS A 42 -11.90 5.04 6.61
N VAL A 43 -10.98 5.08 7.57
CA VAL A 43 -9.82 4.19 7.63
C VAL A 43 -10.25 2.77 7.96
N LYS A 44 -11.06 2.61 9.00
CA LYS A 44 -11.66 1.34 9.40
C LYS A 44 -12.50 0.72 8.29
N GLY A 45 -13.28 1.54 7.58
CA GLY A 45 -14.06 1.14 6.40
C GLY A 45 -13.22 0.93 5.14
N GLY A 46 -11.91 1.18 5.17
CA GLY A 46 -11.00 0.93 4.06
C GLY A 46 -11.11 1.89 2.88
N THR A 47 -11.84 2.99 3.02
CA THR A 47 -11.89 4.06 2.00
C THR A 47 -10.61 4.90 2.03
N LEU A 48 -10.13 5.24 3.23
CA LEU A 48 -8.85 5.91 3.42
C LEU A 48 -7.80 4.89 3.84
N LYS A 49 -6.85 4.62 2.93
CA LYS A 49 -5.73 3.70 3.18
C LYS A 49 -4.37 4.36 2.99
N GLY A 50 -4.33 5.54 2.38
CA GLY A 50 -3.09 6.25 2.08
C GLY A 50 -2.38 6.70 3.35
N VAL A 51 -1.07 6.51 3.38
CA VAL A 51 -0.18 7.03 4.42
C VAL A 51 0.95 7.78 3.72
N SER A 52 1.34 8.90 4.31
CA SER A 52 2.48 9.69 3.85
C SER A 52 3.27 10.20 5.04
N VAL A 53 4.49 10.66 4.79
CA VAL A 53 5.37 11.27 5.78
C VAL A 53 5.96 12.56 5.23
N GLY A 54 5.92 13.60 6.05
CA GLY A 54 6.78 14.75 5.92
C GLY A 54 8.13 14.39 6.50
N TYR A 55 9.20 14.79 5.83
CA TYR A 55 10.56 14.44 6.21
C TYR A 55 11.51 15.62 6.04
N LEU A 56 12.62 15.55 6.77
CA LEU A 56 13.74 16.49 6.68
C LEU A 56 14.95 15.72 6.16
N VAL A 57 15.63 16.29 5.15
CA VAL A 57 16.82 15.68 4.55
C VAL A 57 18.04 16.52 4.88
N ASP A 58 19.03 15.88 5.47
CA ASP A 58 20.33 16.46 5.79
C ASP A 58 21.31 16.33 4.62
N ASP A 59 21.19 15.25 3.85
CA ASP A 59 22.13 14.91 2.77
C ASP A 59 21.44 14.26 1.57
N TRP A 60 21.76 14.78 0.39
CA TRP A 60 21.25 14.33 -0.90
C TRP A 60 22.39 13.83 -1.78
N GLU A 61 22.19 12.66 -2.38
CA GLU A 61 23.02 12.17 -3.47
C GLU A 61 22.30 12.41 -4.80
N GLU A 62 22.89 13.20 -5.69
CA GLU A 62 22.42 13.36 -7.06
C GLU A 62 23.10 12.34 -7.98
N VAL A 63 22.30 11.48 -8.62
CA VAL A 63 22.78 10.47 -9.56
C VAL A 63 22.45 10.95 -10.97
N MET A 64 23.48 11.29 -11.73
CA MET A 64 23.35 11.77 -13.11
C MET A 64 22.84 10.67 -14.08
N PRO A 65 22.30 11.02 -15.26
CA PRO A 65 21.93 10.04 -16.29
C PRO A 65 23.07 9.07 -16.61
N ASN A 66 22.74 7.78 -16.74
CA ASN A 66 23.71 6.70 -16.99
C ASN A 66 24.80 6.55 -15.92
N LYS A 67 24.60 7.10 -14.71
CA LYS A 67 25.42 6.82 -13.53
C LYS A 67 24.65 5.97 -12.53
N THR A 68 25.39 5.27 -11.69
CA THR A 68 24.84 4.47 -10.59
C THR A 68 25.12 5.19 -9.28
N SER A 69 24.20 5.07 -8.32
CA SER A 69 24.40 5.54 -6.96
C SER A 69 25.65 4.94 -6.34
N THR A 70 26.19 5.63 -5.35
CA THR A 70 27.40 5.29 -4.59
C THR A 70 27.26 3.94 -3.89
N ASP A 71 26.03 3.55 -3.54
CA ASP A 71 25.71 2.25 -2.95
C ASP A 71 25.34 1.16 -3.99
N GLY A 72 25.39 1.49 -5.29
CA GLY A 72 25.14 0.55 -6.38
C GLY A 72 23.68 0.18 -6.62
N ARG A 73 22.72 0.78 -5.88
CA ARG A 73 21.32 0.33 -5.86
C ARG A 73 20.43 1.00 -6.91
N PHE A 74 20.77 2.22 -7.34
CA PHE A 74 19.90 3.03 -8.19
C PHE A 74 20.66 3.56 -9.40
N MET A 75 20.01 3.61 -10.56
CA MET A 75 20.54 4.22 -11.77
C MET A 75 19.84 5.57 -12.01
N GLY A 76 20.62 6.60 -12.31
CA GLY A 76 20.11 7.95 -12.53
C GLY A 76 19.37 8.13 -13.87
N PRO A 77 18.65 9.25 -14.06
CA PRO A 77 18.64 10.42 -13.18
C PRO A 77 17.72 10.27 -11.95
N CYS A 78 18.25 10.50 -10.75
CA CYS A 78 17.46 10.58 -9.51
C CYS A 78 18.22 11.31 -8.40
N SER A 79 17.48 11.78 -7.38
CA SER A 79 18.05 12.29 -6.13
C SER A 79 17.70 11.32 -5.00
N ILE A 80 18.69 10.90 -4.24
CA ILE A 80 18.53 9.93 -3.15
C ILE A 80 18.82 10.64 -1.84
N ALA A 81 17.84 10.67 -0.94
CA ALA A 81 18.06 11.16 0.41
C ALA A 81 18.91 10.14 1.18
N LYS A 82 20.16 10.46 1.48
CA LYS A 82 21.12 9.56 2.15
C LYS A 82 21.00 9.63 3.66
N LYS A 83 20.70 10.83 4.17
CA LYS A 83 20.47 11.07 5.58
C LYS A 83 19.23 11.92 5.71
N TRP A 84 18.17 11.32 6.24
CA TRP A 84 16.89 11.98 6.44
C TRP A 84 16.18 11.38 7.65
N ALA A 85 15.25 12.13 8.20
CA ALA A 85 14.37 11.67 9.28
C ALA A 85 12.92 12.05 8.98
N PRO A 86 11.95 11.15 9.28
CA PRO A 86 10.55 11.53 9.25
C PRO A 86 10.27 12.56 10.34
N TYR A 87 9.50 13.58 9.99
CA TYR A 87 9.09 14.67 10.88
C TYR A 87 7.61 14.54 11.28
N GLU A 88 6.78 14.00 10.41
CA GLU A 88 5.37 13.71 10.71
C GLU A 88 4.85 12.49 9.94
N ILE A 89 3.72 11.95 10.41
CA ILE A 89 2.97 10.89 9.72
C ILE A 89 1.53 11.38 9.51
N SER A 90 1.05 11.23 8.28
CA SER A 90 -0.27 11.65 7.85
C SER A 90 -1.07 10.50 7.25
N ILE A 91 -2.37 10.45 7.58
CA ILE A 91 -3.36 9.75 6.75
C ILE A 91 -3.68 10.68 5.58
N VAL A 92 -3.61 10.15 4.36
CA VAL A 92 -3.79 10.96 3.15
C VAL A 92 -4.85 10.37 2.23
N SER A 93 -5.60 11.26 1.60
CA SER A 93 -6.58 10.92 0.57
C SER A 93 -5.91 10.50 -0.75
N VAL A 94 -4.76 11.11 -1.07
CA VAL A 94 -3.98 10.84 -2.28
C VAL A 94 -2.52 10.60 -1.88
N PRO A 95 -2.05 9.34 -1.81
CA PRO A 95 -0.67 9.05 -1.46
C PRO A 95 0.27 9.26 -2.65
N ALA A 96 1.51 9.70 -2.38
CA ALA A 96 2.56 9.74 -3.38
C ALA A 96 2.97 8.32 -3.85
N ASP A 97 2.90 7.33 -2.95
CA ASP A 97 3.13 5.92 -3.25
C ASP A 97 1.91 5.09 -2.84
N PRO A 98 1.13 4.54 -3.81
CA PRO A 98 -0.06 3.76 -3.51
C PRO A 98 0.25 2.37 -2.93
N THR A 99 1.52 1.94 -2.86
CA THR A 99 1.96 0.65 -2.27
C THR A 99 2.18 0.72 -0.76
N VAL A 100 2.19 1.91 -0.17
CA VAL A 100 2.22 2.16 1.29
C VAL A 100 0.82 2.49 1.81
N GLY A 101 0.45 1.99 2.99
CA GLY A 101 -0.86 2.27 3.56
C GLY A 101 -1.23 1.52 4.83
N VAL A 102 -2.37 1.88 5.42
CA VAL A 102 -2.90 1.27 6.66
C VAL A 102 -3.35 -0.18 6.41
N GLY A 103 -3.05 -1.07 7.37
CA GLY A 103 -3.58 -2.44 7.39
C GLY A 103 -3.00 -3.34 6.30
N ARG A 104 -1.84 -2.99 5.76
CA ARG A 104 -1.11 -3.78 4.77
C ARG A 104 0.02 -4.54 5.46
N GLU A 105 -0.33 -5.54 6.25
CA GLU A 105 0.60 -6.66 6.35
C GLU A 105 0.73 -7.21 4.93
N MET A 106 1.95 -7.50 4.48
CA MET A 106 2.11 -8.34 3.31
C MET A 106 1.32 -9.60 3.67
N GLU A 107 0.15 -9.80 3.07
CA GLU A 107 -0.26 -11.15 2.75
C GLU A 107 0.96 -11.70 2.03
N GLU A 108 1.76 -12.52 2.72
CA GLU A 108 2.68 -13.41 2.04
C GLU A 108 1.83 -13.99 0.92
N LYS A 109 2.21 -13.65 -0.31
CA LYS A 109 1.58 -14.22 -1.49
C LYS A 109 1.74 -15.72 -1.35
N SER A 110 0.76 -16.39 -0.77
CA SER A 110 0.42 -17.73 -1.18
C SER A 110 0.19 -17.58 -2.68
N GLU A 111 0.97 -18.33 -3.45
CA GLU A 111 1.02 -18.24 -4.89
C GLU A 111 -0.40 -18.13 -5.47
N PRO A 112 -0.64 -17.32 -6.53
CA PRO A 112 -1.91 -17.32 -7.22
C PRO A 112 -2.08 -18.67 -7.92
N GLY A 113 -2.61 -19.65 -7.19
CA GLY A 113 -2.72 -21.04 -7.65
C GLY A 113 -3.68 -21.91 -6.86
N THR A 114 -4.00 -21.60 -5.60
CA THR A 114 -4.83 -22.52 -4.79
C THR A 114 -5.72 -21.84 -3.75
N GLN A 115 -6.27 -20.66 -4.04
CA GLN A 115 -7.43 -20.19 -3.25
C GLN A 115 -8.67 -20.96 -3.73
N ASP A 116 -9.39 -21.56 -2.78
CA ASP A 116 -10.58 -22.40 -2.96
C ASP A 116 -11.54 -21.84 -4.01
N ILE A 117 -11.35 -22.25 -5.27
CA ILE A 117 -12.35 -22.08 -6.31
C ILE A 117 -13.50 -22.99 -5.87
N PRO A 118 -14.69 -22.45 -5.54
CA PRO A 118 -15.77 -23.29 -5.06
C PRO A 118 -16.10 -24.34 -6.13
N LEU A 119 -16.37 -25.58 -5.68
CA LEU A 119 -16.57 -26.76 -6.53
C LEU A 119 -17.62 -26.52 -7.65
N ASP A 120 -18.57 -25.62 -7.40
CA ASP A 120 -19.62 -25.23 -8.33
C ASP A 120 -19.07 -24.61 -9.64
N ILE A 121 -17.91 -23.94 -9.60
CA ILE A 121 -17.27 -23.39 -10.81
C ILE A 121 -16.72 -24.51 -11.70
N TYR A 122 -16.12 -25.54 -11.12
CA TYR A 122 -15.63 -26.70 -11.88
C TYR A 122 -16.79 -27.49 -12.50
N GLU A 123 -17.87 -27.68 -11.75
CA GLU A 123 -19.08 -28.34 -12.25
C GLU A 123 -19.69 -27.60 -13.44
N ARG A 124 -19.79 -26.26 -13.36
CA ARG A 124 -20.27 -25.43 -14.47
C ARG A 124 -19.37 -25.51 -15.69
N GLN A 125 -18.04 -25.50 -15.49
CA GLN A 125 -17.10 -25.60 -16.60
C GLN A 125 -17.18 -26.97 -17.31
N LEU A 126 -17.35 -28.06 -16.57
CA LEU A 126 -17.57 -29.39 -17.13
C LEU A 126 -18.88 -29.47 -17.92
N GLN A 127 -19.96 -28.86 -17.42
CA GLN A 127 -21.24 -28.82 -18.12
C GLN A 127 -21.15 -28.02 -19.44
N ILE A 128 -20.47 -26.86 -19.43
CA ILE A 128 -20.24 -26.06 -20.64
C ILE A 128 -19.47 -26.88 -21.69
N ASN A 129 -18.43 -27.60 -21.26
CA ASN A 129 -17.63 -28.42 -22.16
C ASN A 129 -18.45 -29.56 -22.77
N LYS A 130 -19.28 -30.24 -21.97
CA LYS A 130 -20.21 -31.28 -22.47
C LYS A 130 -21.17 -30.72 -23.52
N ASN A 131 -21.84 -29.62 -23.21
CA ASN A 131 -22.77 -28.98 -24.15
C ASN A 131 -22.06 -28.58 -25.46
N ARG A 132 -20.81 -28.10 -25.39
CA ARG A 132 -20.01 -27.76 -26.58
C ARG A 132 -19.60 -28.97 -27.40
N MET A 133 -19.41 -30.14 -26.78
CA MET A 133 -19.13 -31.39 -27.51
C MET A 133 -20.42 -31.93 -28.16
N GLU A 134 -21.53 -31.94 -27.43
CA GLU A 134 -22.84 -32.38 -27.98
C GLU A 134 -23.31 -31.51 -29.14
N VAL A 135 -23.10 -30.18 -29.08
CA VAL A 135 -23.42 -29.29 -30.21
C VAL A 135 -22.54 -29.62 -31.43
N LYS A 136 -21.26 -29.93 -31.24
CA LYS A 136 -20.37 -30.31 -32.34
C LYS A 136 -20.73 -31.65 -32.96
N GLU A 137 -21.18 -32.63 -32.17
CA GLU A 137 -21.61 -33.94 -32.69
C GLU A 137 -22.94 -33.89 -33.46
N ASN A 138 -23.76 -32.84 -33.26
CA ASN A 138 -25.04 -32.67 -33.95
C ASN A 138 -24.96 -31.76 -35.19
N ASP A 139 -23.81 -31.11 -35.42
CA ASP A 139 -23.53 -30.25 -36.58
C ASP A 139 -22.70 -30.97 -37.68
N ASP A 140 -22.32 -32.24 -37.46
CA ASP A 140 -21.69 -33.16 -38.45
C ASP A 140 -22.71 -34.19 -38.98
#